data_AF-A0A2N6ETV6-F1
#
_entry.id   AF-A0A2N6ETV6-F1
#
_cell.length_a   1.000
_cell.length_b   1.000
_cell.length_c   1.000
_cell.angle_alpha   90.00
_cell.angle_beta   90.00
_cell.angle_gamma   90.00
#
_symmetry.space_group_name_H-M   'P 1'
#
loop_
_entity.id
_entity.type
_entity.pdbx_description
1 polymer ?
#
loop_
_entity_poly.entity_id
_entity_poly.type
_entity_poly.pdbx_seq_one_letter_code
_entity_poly.pdbx_strand_id
1 'polypeptide(L)'
;FVFERLKERKLAAVWVVLLGGAGFGFHHYFTLIVYFSLPITLFFTFATMVAGALWSWMRSRGVSLVDCYISHLIADVALLWIGWQLLGGTHVI
;
A
#
# COMPACT_ATOMS: atom_id res chain seq x y z
N PHE A 1 -6.61 12.69 5.80
CA PHE A 1 -6.25 12.83 7.22
C PHE A 1 -4.75 13.07 7.42
N VAL A 2 -3.83 12.13 7.11
CA VAL A 2 -2.36 12.40 7.23
C VAL A 2 -1.83 13.26 6.08
N PHE A 3 -2.16 12.91 4.83
CA PHE A 3 -1.72 13.64 3.65
C PHE A 3 -2.07 15.15 3.70
N GLU A 4 -3.31 15.49 4.10
CA GLU A 4 -3.72 16.89 4.26
C GLU A 4 -2.90 17.63 5.33
N ARG A 5 -2.62 16.97 6.47
CA ARG A 5 -1.76 17.55 7.52
C ARG A 5 -0.33 17.81 7.04
N LEU A 6 0.22 16.91 6.21
CA LEU A 6 1.55 17.10 5.61
C LEU A 6 1.55 18.30 4.64
N LYS A 7 0.47 18.49 3.88
CA LYS A 7 0.29 19.65 2.99
C LYS A 7 0.07 20.95 3.75
N GLU A 8 -0.72 20.95 4.83
CA GLU A 8 -0.91 22.11 5.72
C GLU A 8 0.43 22.61 6.28
N ARG A 9 1.36 21.69 6.56
CA ARG A 9 2.74 22.00 7.00
C ARG A 9 3.67 22.47 5.88
N LYS A 10 3.17 22.64 4.65
CA LYS A 10 3.93 23.08 3.47
C LYS A 10 5.16 22.22 3.17
N LEU A 11 5.11 20.92 3.48
CA LEU A 11 6.18 19.99 3.14
C LEU A 11 6.32 19.88 1.61
N ALA A 12 7.56 19.77 1.14
CA ALA A 12 7.82 19.51 -0.27
C ALA A 12 7.18 18.18 -0.70
N ALA A 13 6.71 18.10 -1.95
CA ALA A 13 5.98 16.94 -2.47
C ALA A 13 6.76 15.63 -2.31
N VAL A 14 8.08 15.65 -2.45
CA VAL A 14 8.94 14.49 -2.24
C VAL A 14 8.80 13.92 -0.82
N TRP A 15 8.73 14.77 0.20
CA TRP A 15 8.58 14.34 1.59
C TRP A 15 7.18 13.78 1.86
N VAL A 16 6.16 14.35 1.22
CA VAL A 16 4.80 13.82 1.32
C VAL A 16 4.73 12.40 0.75
N VAL A 17 5.38 12.16 -0.38
CA VAL A 17 5.47 10.84 -1.02
C VAL A 17 6.26 9.85 -0.16
N LEU A 18 7.45 10.24 0.31
CA LEU A 18 8.32 9.38 1.12
C LEU A 18 7.67 9.01 2.45
N LEU A 19 7.11 9.99 3.18
CA LEU A 19 6.45 9.75 4.47
C LEU A 19 5.16 8.94 4.30
N GLY A 20 4.40 9.21 3.24
CA GLY A 20 3.19 8.44 2.93
C GLY A 20 3.49 6.99 2.59
N GLY A 21 4.53 6.75 1.77
CA GLY A 21 5.01 5.41 1.49
C GLY A 21 5.52 4.70 2.74
N ALA A 22 6.43 5.33 3.48
CA ALA A 22 7.01 4.75 4.70
C ALA A 22 5.94 4.41 5.75
N GLY A 23 4.98 5.31 5.99
CA GLY A 23 3.88 5.06 6.91
C GLY A 23 3.00 3.89 6.48
N PHE A 24 2.69 3.79 5.18
CA PHE A 24 1.90 2.68 4.64
C PHE A 24 2.63 1.35 4.75
N GLY A 25 3.92 1.30 4.38
CA GLY A 25 4.73 0.09 4.51
C GLY A 25 4.91 -0.34 5.97
N PHE A 26 5.19 0.60 6.87
CA PHE A 26 5.39 0.29 8.29
C PHE A 26 4.12 -0.24 8.98
N HIS A 27 2.94 0.26 8.59
CA HIS A 27 1.68 -0.35 9.00
C HIS A 27 1.60 -1.83 8.58
N HIS A 28 1.99 -2.14 7.35
CA HIS A 28 1.99 -3.52 6.84
C HIS A 28 3.02 -4.41 7.51
N TYR A 29 4.21 -3.89 7.83
CA TYR A 29 5.24 -4.64 8.55
C TYR A 29 4.69 -5.34 9.80
N PHE A 30 3.97 -4.59 10.66
CA PHE A 30 3.40 -5.16 11.89
C PHE A 30 2.30 -6.18 11.63
N THR A 31 1.55 -6.03 10.55
CA THR A 31 0.54 -7.03 10.16
C THR A 31 1.16 -8.29 9.57
N LEU A 32 2.32 -8.19 8.92
CA LEU A 32 2.94 -9.29 8.16
C LEU A 32 3.93 -10.12 8.98
N ILE A 33 4.64 -9.49 9.92
CA ILE A 33 5.71 -10.15 10.70
C ILE A 33 5.19 -11.34 11.54
N VAL A 34 3.90 -11.36 11.86
CA VAL A 34 3.27 -12.46 12.60
C VAL A 34 2.93 -13.67 11.73
N TYR A 35 2.93 -13.51 10.40
CA TYR A 35 2.58 -14.57 9.44
C TYR A 35 3.78 -15.08 8.64
N PHE A 36 4.79 -14.24 8.38
CA PHE A 36 5.90 -14.55 7.50
C PHE A 36 7.27 -14.42 8.19
N SER A 37 8.28 -15.07 7.62
CA SER A 37 9.67 -14.86 8.05
C SER A 37 10.12 -13.41 7.79
N LEU A 38 11.16 -12.97 8.49
CA LEU A 38 11.65 -11.59 8.36
C LEU A 38 11.98 -11.20 6.91
N PRO A 39 12.70 -12.01 6.10
CA PRO A 39 13.00 -11.63 4.71
C PRO A 39 11.74 -11.42 3.85
N ILE A 40 10.75 -12.30 3.98
CA ILE A 40 9.48 -12.20 3.23
C ILE A 40 8.68 -10.98 3.71
N THR A 41 8.64 -10.76 5.02
CA THR A 41 8.00 -9.58 5.62
C THR A 41 8.61 -8.29 5.09
N LEU A 42 9.94 -8.19 5.03
CA LEU A 42 10.63 -7.00 4.52
C LEU A 42 10.34 -6.78 3.03
N PHE A 43 10.28 -7.85 2.23
CA PHE A 43 9.92 -7.77 0.82
C PHE A 43 8.49 -7.20 0.62
N PHE A 44 7.50 -7.76 1.32
CA PHE A 44 6.11 -7.26 1.23
C PHE A 44 5.92 -5.87 1.85
N THR A 45 6.67 -5.56 2.92
CA THR A 45 6.72 -4.21 3.50
C THR A 45 7.23 -3.20 2.47
N PHE A 46 8.29 -3.54 1.72
CA PHE A 46 8.82 -2.67 0.67
C PHE A 46 7.82 -2.52 -0.49
N ALA A 47 7.18 -3.61 -0.93
CA ALA A 47 6.17 -3.55 -1.99
C ALA A 47 5.00 -2.62 -1.62
N THR A 48 4.46 -2.76 -0.40
CA THR A 48 3.39 -1.89 0.10
C THR A 48 3.86 -0.45 0.32
N MET A 49 5.12 -0.24 0.72
CA MET A 49 5.73 1.09 0.80
C MET A 49 5.73 1.81 -0.56
N VAL A 50 6.06 1.11 -1.64
CA VAL A 50 5.99 1.65 -3.01
C VAL A 50 4.55 2.00 -3.39
N ALA A 51 3.57 1.13 -3.07
CA ALA A 51 2.16 1.41 -3.31
C ALA A 51 1.68 2.67 -2.56
N GLY A 52 2.02 2.80 -1.27
CA GLY A 52 1.74 3.98 -0.46
C GLY A 52 2.36 5.27 -1.03
N ALA A 53 3.57 5.18 -1.58
CA ALA A 53 4.24 6.29 -2.25
C ALA A 53 3.50 6.68 -3.54
N LEU A 54 3.06 5.71 -4.35
CA LEU A 54 2.28 5.95 -5.56
C LEU A 54 0.95 6.66 -5.26
N TRP A 55 0.18 6.19 -4.28
CA TRP A 55 -1.06 6.88 -3.91
C TRP A 55 -0.80 8.28 -3.32
N SER A 56 0.26 8.46 -2.54
CA SER A 56 0.66 9.79 -2.05
C SER A 56 1.09 10.73 -3.18
N TRP A 57 1.73 10.20 -4.21
CA TRP A 57 2.08 10.96 -5.42
C TRP A 57 0.82 11.33 -6.22
N MET A 58 -0.10 10.39 -6.44
CA MET A 58 -1.40 10.64 -7.08
C MET A 58 -2.19 11.74 -6.34
N ARG A 59 -2.26 11.65 -5.00
CA ARG A 59 -2.90 12.68 -4.16
C ARG A 59 -2.22 14.05 -4.32
N SER A 60 -0.90 14.08 -4.47
CA SER A 60 -0.14 15.32 -4.75
C SER A 60 -0.44 15.91 -6.12
N ARG A 61 -0.97 15.11 -7.05
CA ARG A 61 -1.41 15.52 -8.40
C ARG A 61 -2.90 15.83 -8.48
N GLY A 62 -3.62 15.83 -7.37
CA GLY A 62 -5.04 16.18 -7.30
C GLY A 62 -6.00 15.02 -7.54
N VAL A 63 -5.52 13.78 -7.69
CA VAL A 63 -6.38 12.58 -7.74
C VAL A 63 -7.16 12.48 -6.44
N SER A 64 -8.46 12.15 -6.49
CA SER A 64 -9.30 12.16 -5.29
C SER A 64 -8.92 11.03 -4.33
N LEU A 65 -9.31 11.17 -3.06
CA LEU A 65 -9.12 10.11 -2.07
C LEU A 65 -9.91 8.84 -2.46
N VAL A 66 -11.12 9.03 -3.00
CA VAL A 66 -12.00 7.94 -3.44
C VAL A 66 -11.34 7.14 -4.56
N ASP A 67 -10.73 7.79 -5.55
CA ASP A 67 -10.04 7.11 -6.65
C ASP A 67 -8.85 6.26 -6.14
N CYS A 68 -8.09 6.78 -5.17
CA CYS A 68 -7.03 6.01 -4.53
C CYS A 68 -7.58 4.78 -3.78
N TYR A 69 -8.72 4.92 -3.08
CA TYR A 69 -9.37 3.79 -2.42
C TYR A 69 -9.89 2.75 -3.42
N ILE A 70 -10.49 3.17 -4.53
CA ILE A 70 -10.94 2.25 -5.58
C ILE A 70 -9.73 1.49 -6.16
N SER A 71 -8.65 2.21 -6.47
CA SER A 71 -7.39 1.59 -6.92
C SER A 71 -6.85 0.59 -5.90
N HIS A 72 -6.92 0.89 -4.61
CA HIS A 72 -6.52 -0.02 -3.53
C HIS A 72 -7.39 -1.28 -3.50
N LEU A 73 -8.72 -1.14 -3.53
CA LEU A 73 -9.64 -2.28 -3.53
C LEU A 73 -9.40 -3.21 -4.72
N ILE A 74 -9.08 -2.66 -5.89
CA ILE A 74 -8.72 -3.47 -7.07
C ILE A 74 -7.45 -4.29 -6.79
N ALA A 75 -6.43 -3.68 -6.16
CA ALA A 75 -5.22 -4.39 -5.77
C ALA A 75 -5.49 -5.50 -4.73
N ASP A 76 -6.35 -5.23 -3.74
CA ASP A 76 -6.75 -6.22 -2.73
C ASP A 76 -7.47 -7.41 -3.37
N VAL A 77 -8.42 -7.15 -4.29
CA VAL A 77 -9.13 -8.20 -5.03
C VAL A 77 -8.13 -9.05 -5.83
N ALA A 78 -7.16 -8.43 -6.49
CA ALA A 78 -6.13 -9.16 -7.22
C ALA A 78 -5.26 -10.04 -6.30
N LEU A 79 -4.86 -9.54 -5.12
CA LEU A 79 -4.10 -10.30 -4.13
C LEU A 79 -4.91 -11.47 -3.57
N LEU A 80 -6.17 -11.24 -3.19
CA LEU A 80 -7.08 -12.27 -2.70
C LEU A 80 -7.35 -13.34 -3.78
N TRP A 81 -7.50 -12.92 -5.03
CA TRP A 81 -7.66 -13.82 -6.16
C TRP A 81 -6.44 -14.71 -6.33
N ILE A 82 -5.23 -14.14 -6.40
CA ILE A 82 -3.99 -14.93 -6.50
C ILE A 82 -3.84 -15.85 -5.29
N GLY A 83 -4.13 -15.37 -4.08
CA GLY A 83 -4.13 -16.19 -2.86
C GLY A 83 -5.09 -17.38 -2.96
N TRP A 84 -6.30 -17.16 -3.46
CA TRP A 84 -7.27 -18.22 -3.72
C TRP A 84 -6.77 -19.25 -4.75
N GLN A 85 -6.10 -18.81 -5.82
CA GLN A 85 -5.48 -19.72 -6.79
C GLN A 85 -4.39 -20.59 -6.14
N LEU A 86 -3.53 -19.99 -5.32
CA LEU A 86 -2.44 -20.68 -4.61
C LEU A 86 -2.95 -21.69 -3.57
N LEU A 87 -4.12 -21.45 -2.99
CA LEU A 87 -4.80 -22.38 -2.08
C LEU A 87 -5.59 -23.49 -2.80
N GLY A 88 -5.45 -23.58 -4.13
CA GLY A 88 -6.04 -24.64 -4.94
C GLY A 88 -7.43 -24.33 -5.48
N GLY A 89 -7.91 -23.09 -5.41
CA GLY A 89 -9.19 -22.68 -5.96
C GLY A 89 -9.32 -22.85 -7.48
N THR A 90 -8.19 -22.97 -8.18
CA THR A 90 -8.16 -23.24 -9.64
C THR A 90 -8.20 -24.72 -10.01
N HIS A 91 -8.10 -25.62 -9.03
CA HIS A 91 -8.37 -27.05 -9.23
C HIS A 91 -9.89 -27.25 -9.31
N VAL A 92 -10.45 -26.96 -10.49
CA VAL A 92 -11.66 -27.63 -10.92
C VAL A 92 -11.18 -29.00 -11.43
N ILE A 93 -11.49 -30.04 -10.64
CA ILE A 93 -11.13 -31.48 -10.78
C ILE A 93 -9.82 -31.87 -10.07
#